data_AF-A0A7Y8HEI5-F1
#
_entry.id   AF-A0A7Y8HEI5-F1
#
_cell.length_a   1.000
_cell.length_b   1.000
_cell.length_c   1.000
_cell.angle_alpha   90.00
_cell.angle_beta   90.00
_cell.angle_gamma   90.00
#
_symmetry.space_group_name_H-M   'P 1'
#
loop_
_entity.id
_entity.type
_entity.pdbx_description
1 polymer ?
#
loop_
_entity_poly.entity_id
_entity_poly.type
_entity_poly.pdbx_seq_one_letter_code
_entity_poly.pdbx_strand_id
1 'polypeptide(L)'
;EKAAPPQPEVKLPPLDQSDDFVRQILKNLSPHGKLGEWLKIKNIIRVFVAAVDNVAAGKSPRPHLGCLSPGQAFPVHDKGDRIYLDPKGYGRYDILTDAFVSFSTSIGVQAYQKLRPLFQEAYRELGYPQKDFHATLVQAMKRILDTPVVEREVLLKEEGKGLNYVFIDEGLEEMSEVQKHLLRMGPKNTQKIQQKVREIALALGVPQSQLPQPQIYIPRGR
;
A
#
# COMPACT_ATOMS: atom_id res chain seq x y z
N GLU A 1 21.80 33.12 -23.40
CA GLU A 1 21.11 32.10 -22.59
C GLU A 1 22.15 31.32 -21.80
N LYS A 2 22.18 31.47 -20.47
CA LYS A 2 23.20 30.82 -19.63
C LYS A 2 22.64 29.46 -19.21
N ALA A 3 23.13 28.38 -19.82
CA ALA A 3 22.76 27.02 -19.46
C ALA A 3 23.03 26.80 -17.96
N ALA A 4 22.03 26.26 -17.25
CA ALA A 4 22.18 25.87 -15.86
C ALA A 4 23.29 24.81 -15.73
N PRO A 5 24.14 24.85 -14.69
CA PRO A 5 25.16 23.83 -14.48
C PRO A 5 24.50 22.44 -14.36
N PRO A 6 25.11 21.37 -14.90
CA PRO A 6 24.61 20.02 -14.71
C PRO A 6 24.57 19.72 -13.21
N GLN A 7 23.38 19.37 -12.71
CA GLN A 7 23.23 18.92 -11.33
C GLN A 7 24.09 17.67 -11.15
N PRO A 8 24.85 17.54 -10.05
CA PRO A 8 25.70 16.37 -9.84
C PRO A 8 24.84 15.10 -9.87
N GLU A 9 25.07 14.24 -10.87
CA GLU A 9 24.49 12.90 -10.92
C GLU A 9 24.90 12.15 -9.65
N VAL A 10 23.94 11.93 -8.76
CA VAL A 10 24.18 11.05 -7.61
C VAL A 10 24.38 9.64 -8.17
N LYS A 11 25.62 9.15 -8.14
CA LYS A 11 25.93 7.77 -8.51
C LYS A 11 25.15 6.82 -7.61
N LEU A 12 24.20 6.10 -8.20
CA LEU A 12 23.45 5.05 -7.51
C LEU A 12 24.34 3.80 -7.38
N PRO A 13 24.31 3.11 -6.22
CA PRO A 13 24.98 1.82 -6.09
C PRO A 13 24.29 0.76 -6.98
N PRO A 14 24.97 -0.35 -7.30
CA PRO A 14 24.31 -1.52 -7.90
C PRO A 14 23.11 -1.99 -7.07
N LEU A 15 22.08 -2.53 -7.71
CA LEU A 15 20.84 -2.94 -7.06
C LEU A 15 21.07 -3.90 -5.87
N ASP A 16 22.00 -4.85 -6.00
CA ASP A 16 22.37 -5.80 -4.94
C ASP A 16 23.02 -5.16 -3.70
N GLN A 17 23.56 -3.95 -3.84
CA GLN A 17 24.23 -3.21 -2.78
C GLN A 17 23.46 -1.94 -2.40
N SER A 18 22.20 -1.82 -2.84
CA SER A 18 21.42 -0.60 -2.72
C SER A 18 20.79 -0.38 -1.35
N ASP A 19 20.66 -1.42 -0.53
CA ASP A 19 19.92 -1.37 0.73
C ASP A 19 20.41 -0.28 1.70
N ASP A 20 21.72 -0.17 1.93
CA ASP A 20 22.26 0.83 2.88
C ASP A 20 22.09 2.26 2.35
N PHE A 21 22.25 2.45 1.05
CA PHE A 21 22.00 3.73 0.39
C PHE A 21 20.52 4.13 0.49
N VAL A 22 19.61 3.18 0.28
CA VAL A 22 18.17 3.39 0.43
C VAL A 22 17.82 3.73 1.86
N ARG A 23 18.36 3.01 2.86
CA ARG A 23 18.18 3.34 4.28
C ARG A 23 18.64 4.76 4.59
N GLN A 24 19.78 5.21 4.06
CA GLN A 24 20.26 6.57 4.26
C GLN A 24 19.29 7.62 3.69
N ILE A 25 18.74 7.39 2.50
CA ILE A 25 17.73 8.28 1.89
C ILE A 25 16.45 8.31 2.75
N LEU A 26 15.98 7.14 3.19
CA LEU A 26 14.71 6.99 3.89
C LEU A 26 14.78 7.35 5.38
N LYS A 27 15.97 7.46 5.99
CA LYS A 27 16.13 7.92 7.39
C LYS A 27 15.41 9.23 7.68
N ASN A 28 15.45 10.16 6.73
CA ASN A 28 14.82 11.47 6.86
C ASN A 28 13.32 11.46 6.52
N LEU A 29 12.78 10.33 6.06
CA LEU A 29 11.38 10.22 5.62
C LEU A 29 10.40 10.01 6.78
N SER A 30 10.86 9.47 7.91
CA SER A 30 10.03 9.16 9.08
C SER A 30 10.50 9.94 10.32
N PRO A 31 9.94 11.13 10.58
CA PRO A 31 10.31 11.97 11.73
C PRO A 31 10.23 11.27 13.09
N HIS A 32 9.40 10.24 13.21
CA HIS A 32 9.14 9.50 14.46
C HIS A 32 9.76 8.10 14.51
N GLY A 33 10.68 7.76 13.59
CA GLY A 33 11.35 6.45 13.59
C GLY A 33 10.43 5.23 13.36
N LYS A 34 9.15 5.44 13.02
CA LYS A 34 8.15 4.38 12.79
C LYS A 34 8.48 3.45 11.62
N LEU A 35 9.41 3.84 10.75
CA LEU A 35 9.97 3.00 9.68
C LEU A 35 11.10 2.06 10.12
N GLY A 36 11.60 2.20 11.37
CA GLY A 36 12.82 1.54 11.82
C GLY A 36 12.80 0.02 11.61
N GLU A 37 11.69 -0.65 11.96
CA GLU A 37 11.56 -2.10 11.79
C GLU A 37 11.40 -2.50 10.31
N TRP A 38 10.68 -1.72 9.51
CA TRP A 38 10.52 -2.01 8.09
C TRP A 38 11.83 -1.85 7.31
N LEU A 39 12.64 -0.84 7.64
CA LEU A 39 13.93 -0.60 6.99
C LEU A 39 14.98 -1.68 7.29
N LYS A 40 14.73 -2.59 8.24
CA LYS A 40 15.63 -3.73 8.52
C LYS A 40 15.50 -4.87 7.51
N ILE A 41 14.47 -4.86 6.66
CA ILE A 41 14.34 -5.88 5.62
C ILE A 41 15.51 -5.80 4.63
N LYS A 42 15.82 -6.95 4.03
CA LYS A 42 16.77 -7.05 2.93
C LYS A 42 16.06 -6.83 1.60
N ASN A 43 16.80 -6.37 0.60
CA ASN A 43 16.32 -6.14 -0.77
C ASN A 43 15.16 -5.13 -0.83
N ILE A 44 15.31 -3.98 -0.17
CA ILE A 44 14.23 -2.99 0.04
C ILE A 44 13.60 -2.59 -1.30
N ILE A 45 14.42 -2.31 -2.32
CA ILE A 45 13.97 -1.94 -3.66
C ILE A 45 13.10 -3.05 -4.28
N ARG A 46 13.57 -4.31 -4.24
CA ARG A 46 12.85 -5.44 -4.85
C ARG A 46 11.55 -5.74 -4.13
N VAL A 47 11.55 -5.70 -2.79
CA VAL A 47 10.34 -5.87 -1.97
C VAL A 47 9.32 -4.79 -2.29
N PHE A 48 9.75 -3.53 -2.40
CA PHE A 48 8.86 -2.43 -2.78
C PHE A 48 8.28 -2.63 -4.19
N VAL A 49 9.12 -2.97 -5.17
CA VAL A 49 8.68 -3.19 -6.56
C VAL A 49 7.66 -4.34 -6.64
N ALA A 50 7.93 -5.47 -5.97
CA ALA A 50 7.00 -6.60 -5.93
C ALA A 50 5.67 -6.26 -5.24
N ALA A 51 5.72 -5.50 -4.13
CA ALA A 51 4.51 -5.03 -3.45
C ALA A 51 3.67 -4.11 -4.35
N VAL A 52 4.31 -3.18 -5.07
CA VAL A 52 3.64 -2.29 -6.02
C VAL A 52 3.01 -3.08 -7.17
N ASP A 53 3.74 -4.04 -7.76
CA ASP A 53 3.23 -4.88 -8.85
C ASP A 53 2.00 -5.69 -8.40
N ASN A 54 2.05 -6.32 -7.22
CA ASN A 54 0.90 -7.04 -6.66
C ASN A 54 -0.32 -6.13 -6.50
N VAL A 55 -0.15 -4.94 -5.93
CA VAL A 55 -1.25 -3.99 -5.74
C VAL A 55 -1.83 -3.55 -7.09
N ALA A 56 -0.98 -3.26 -8.09
CA ALA A 56 -1.44 -2.91 -9.44
C ALA A 56 -2.25 -4.05 -10.09
N ALA A 57 -1.83 -5.29 -9.86
CA ALA A 57 -2.51 -6.51 -10.29
C ALA A 57 -3.75 -6.87 -9.43
N GLY A 58 -4.10 -6.06 -8.43
CA GLY A 58 -5.23 -6.31 -7.54
C GLY A 58 -4.99 -7.35 -6.44
N LYS A 59 -3.76 -7.89 -6.34
CA LYS A 59 -3.34 -8.89 -5.35
C LYS A 59 -2.92 -8.25 -4.03
N SER A 60 -3.04 -9.00 -2.94
CA SER A 60 -2.58 -8.53 -1.64
C SER A 60 -1.05 -8.43 -1.57
N PRO A 61 -0.46 -7.32 -1.10
CA PRO A 61 0.99 -7.21 -0.91
C PRO A 61 1.49 -7.92 0.35
N ARG A 62 0.60 -8.53 1.15
CA ARG A 62 0.91 -9.16 2.44
C ARG A 62 2.09 -10.14 2.40
N PRO A 63 2.27 -11.01 1.38
CA PRO A 63 3.43 -11.91 1.31
C PRO A 63 4.78 -11.19 1.37
N HIS A 64 4.85 -9.94 0.90
CA HIS A 64 6.06 -9.12 0.91
C HIS A 64 6.18 -8.23 2.17
N LEU A 65 5.09 -8.09 2.93
CA LEU A 65 5.00 -7.24 4.11
C LEU A 65 4.84 -8.07 5.38
N GLY A 66 5.38 -9.28 5.41
CA GLY A 66 5.28 -10.22 6.53
C GLY A 66 5.72 -9.62 7.87
N CYS A 67 6.77 -8.79 7.89
CA CYS A 67 7.23 -8.07 9.08
C CYS A 67 6.22 -7.05 9.63
N LEU A 68 5.24 -6.66 8.82
CA LEU A 68 4.15 -5.74 9.18
C LEU A 68 2.84 -6.51 9.41
N SER A 69 2.84 -7.85 9.42
CA SER A 69 1.61 -8.59 9.70
C SER A 69 1.22 -8.42 11.17
N PRO A 70 -0.05 -8.08 11.46
CA PRO A 70 -0.51 -8.08 12.83
C PRO A 70 -0.36 -9.47 13.44
N GLY A 71 0.31 -9.58 14.59
CA GLY A 71 0.50 -10.86 15.29
C GLY A 71 -0.75 -11.41 15.98
N GLN A 72 -1.85 -10.65 15.98
CA GLN A 72 -3.10 -11.02 16.62
C GLN A 72 -4.04 -11.71 15.62
N ALA A 73 -4.76 -12.74 16.11
CA ALA A 73 -5.82 -13.41 15.35
C ALA A 73 -6.84 -12.40 14.79
N PHE A 74 -7.49 -12.76 13.70
CA PHE A 74 -8.53 -11.93 13.10
C PHE A 74 -9.77 -11.95 14.00
N PRO A 75 -10.13 -10.82 14.66
CA PRO A 75 -11.28 -10.83 15.54
C PRO A 75 -12.55 -10.74 14.70
N VAL A 76 -13.57 -11.46 15.16
CA VAL A 76 -14.92 -11.41 14.61
C VAL A 76 -15.89 -11.12 15.74
N HIS A 77 -16.96 -10.40 15.41
CA HIS A 77 -18.04 -10.12 16.35
C HIS A 77 -19.19 -11.07 16.05
N ASP A 78 -19.32 -12.08 16.90
CA ASP A 78 -20.45 -13.02 16.86
C ASP A 78 -21.68 -12.37 17.51
N LYS A 79 -22.78 -12.27 16.76
CA LYS A 79 -24.09 -11.84 17.27
C LYS A 79 -25.13 -12.96 17.06
N GLY A 80 -24.87 -14.13 17.63
CA GLY A 80 -25.78 -15.28 17.59
C GLY A 80 -25.54 -16.12 16.33
N ASP A 81 -26.43 -16.01 15.34
CA ASP A 81 -26.33 -16.80 14.11
C ASP A 81 -25.50 -16.10 13.02
N ARG A 82 -24.95 -14.91 13.31
CA ARG A 82 -24.26 -14.06 12.34
C ARG A 82 -22.92 -13.60 12.86
N ILE A 83 -21.91 -13.75 12.01
CA ILE A 83 -20.55 -13.30 12.24
C ILE A 83 -20.34 -11.98 11.52
N TYR A 84 -19.87 -10.96 12.24
CA TYR A 84 -19.56 -9.66 11.69
C TYR A 84 -18.07 -9.38 11.75
N LEU A 85 -17.60 -8.58 10.81
CA LEU A 85 -16.27 -7.97 10.88
C LEU A 85 -16.17 -7.10 12.13
N ASP A 86 -15.30 -7.48 13.08
CA ASP A 86 -15.15 -6.74 14.34
C ASP A 86 -14.40 -5.43 14.10
N PRO A 87 -14.99 -4.26 14.40
CA PRO A 87 -14.28 -2.99 14.31
C PRO A 87 -13.03 -2.90 15.18
N LYS A 88 -12.93 -3.67 16.28
CA LYS A 88 -11.69 -3.77 17.08
C LYS A 88 -10.53 -4.37 16.26
N GLY A 89 -10.85 -5.19 15.26
CA GLY A 89 -9.87 -5.79 14.35
C GLY A 89 -9.17 -4.79 13.44
N TYR A 90 -9.75 -3.62 13.24
CA TYR A 90 -9.16 -2.53 12.45
C TYR A 90 -7.92 -1.95 13.12
N GLY A 91 -7.96 -1.83 14.46
CA GLY A 91 -6.88 -1.24 15.27
C GLY A 91 -5.52 -1.91 15.11
N ARG A 92 -5.51 -3.17 14.67
CA ARG A 92 -4.29 -3.92 14.31
C ARG A 92 -3.45 -3.24 13.24
N TYR A 93 -4.08 -2.44 12.40
CA TYR A 93 -3.44 -1.72 11.30
C TYR A 93 -3.19 -0.25 11.60
N ASP A 94 -3.63 0.27 12.76
CA ASP A 94 -3.51 1.70 13.09
C ASP A 94 -2.04 2.12 13.13
N ILE A 95 -1.16 1.34 13.77
CA ILE A 95 0.28 1.67 13.86
C ILE A 95 0.91 1.76 12.46
N LEU A 96 0.59 0.81 11.58
CA LEU A 96 1.12 0.76 10.22
C LEU A 96 0.57 1.90 9.36
N THR A 97 -0.73 2.17 9.48
CA THR A 97 -1.40 3.25 8.78
C THR A 97 -0.84 4.60 9.24
N ASP A 98 -0.69 4.79 10.55
CA ASP A 98 -0.14 6.02 11.13
C ASP A 98 1.33 6.21 10.77
N ALA A 99 2.11 5.13 10.67
CA ALA A 99 3.45 5.19 10.12
C ALA A 99 3.41 5.70 8.67
N PHE A 100 2.62 5.04 7.81
CA PHE A 100 2.50 5.39 6.39
C PHE A 100 2.08 6.84 6.15
N VAL A 101 1.06 7.33 6.85
CA VAL A 101 0.56 8.70 6.68
C VAL A 101 1.50 9.76 7.26
N SER A 102 2.37 9.39 8.20
CA SER A 102 3.29 10.33 8.85
C SER A 102 4.48 10.78 7.98
N PHE A 103 4.71 10.14 6.82
CA PHE A 103 5.85 10.46 5.99
C PHE A 103 5.70 11.82 5.30
N SER A 104 6.81 12.55 5.18
CA SER A 104 6.83 13.76 4.35
C SER A 104 6.70 13.38 2.88
N THR A 105 5.60 13.81 2.25
CA THR A 105 5.33 13.51 0.84
C THR A 105 6.39 14.10 -0.08
N SER A 106 6.85 15.32 0.22
CA SER A 106 7.91 15.96 -0.58
C SER A 106 9.22 15.19 -0.51
N ILE A 107 9.63 14.73 0.67
CA ILE A 107 10.83 13.89 0.84
C ILE A 107 10.63 12.54 0.15
N GLY A 108 9.44 11.94 0.25
CA GLY A 108 9.10 10.67 -0.39
C GLY A 108 9.18 10.74 -1.91
N VAL A 109 8.66 11.82 -2.51
CA VAL A 109 8.73 12.05 -3.96
C VAL A 109 10.18 12.26 -4.42
N GLN A 110 10.98 13.03 -3.68
CA GLN A 110 12.41 13.20 -4.00
C GLN A 110 13.16 11.88 -3.91
N ALA A 111 12.91 11.08 -2.86
CA ALA A 111 13.48 9.75 -2.72
C ALA A 111 13.07 8.85 -3.88
N TYR A 112 11.79 8.88 -4.27
CA TYR A 112 11.29 8.12 -5.40
C TYR A 112 11.98 8.50 -6.71
N GLN A 113 12.07 9.80 -7.02
CA GLN A 113 12.73 10.30 -8.24
C GLN A 113 14.20 9.86 -8.30
N LYS A 114 14.91 9.97 -7.17
CA LYS A 114 16.31 9.56 -7.05
C LYS A 114 16.51 8.06 -7.21
N LEU A 115 15.61 7.24 -6.67
CA LEU A 115 15.68 5.78 -6.72
C LEU A 115 15.01 5.16 -7.95
N ARG A 116 14.38 5.97 -8.81
CA ARG A 116 13.66 5.52 -10.01
C ARG A 116 14.46 4.55 -10.89
N PRO A 117 15.76 4.77 -11.17
CA PRO A 117 16.55 3.82 -11.96
C PRO A 117 16.62 2.42 -11.31
N LEU A 118 16.79 2.35 -9.99
CA LEU A 118 16.86 1.08 -9.25
C LEU A 118 15.51 0.37 -9.20
N PHE A 119 14.42 1.11 -9.02
CA PHE A 119 13.07 0.53 -9.11
C PHE A 119 12.80 -0.06 -10.49
N GLN A 120 13.19 0.66 -11.55
CA GLN A 120 13.02 0.19 -12.91
C GLN A 120 13.90 -1.04 -13.21
N GLU A 121 15.12 -1.08 -12.68
CA GLU A 121 16.01 -2.24 -12.78
C GLU A 121 15.41 -3.48 -12.11
N ALA A 122 14.98 -3.36 -10.85
CA ALA A 122 14.31 -4.45 -10.14
C ALA A 122 13.00 -4.88 -10.83
N TYR A 123 12.27 -3.97 -11.48
CA TYR A 123 11.06 -4.31 -12.23
C TYR A 123 11.35 -5.13 -13.48
N ARG A 124 12.50 -4.88 -14.13
CA ARG A 124 12.97 -5.74 -15.23
C ARG A 124 13.37 -7.13 -14.73
N GLU A 125 14.09 -7.21 -13.61
CA GLU A 125 14.43 -8.50 -12.97
C GLU A 125 13.18 -9.32 -12.58
N LEU A 126 12.08 -8.65 -12.20
CA LEU A 126 10.80 -9.29 -11.91
C LEU A 126 10.12 -9.91 -13.14
N GLY A 127 10.64 -9.66 -14.35
CA GLY A 127 10.14 -10.23 -15.60
C GLY A 127 9.42 -9.24 -16.52
N TYR A 128 9.55 -7.93 -16.28
CA TYR A 128 8.92 -6.88 -17.09
C TYR A 128 9.95 -6.01 -17.84
N PRO A 129 10.67 -6.56 -18.84
CA PRO A 129 11.80 -5.86 -19.49
C PRO A 129 11.40 -4.57 -20.22
N GLN A 130 10.16 -4.47 -20.70
CA GLN A 130 9.68 -3.38 -21.55
C GLN A 130 8.63 -2.47 -20.88
N LYS A 131 8.26 -2.74 -19.62
CA LYS A 131 7.24 -1.93 -18.92
C LYS A 131 7.89 -0.87 -18.04
N ASP A 132 7.27 0.30 -17.99
CA ASP A 132 7.68 1.39 -17.10
C ASP A 132 7.09 1.17 -15.70
N PHE A 133 7.96 1.12 -14.69
CA PHE A 133 7.56 0.91 -13.30
C PHE A 133 6.73 2.09 -12.76
N HIS A 134 6.97 3.31 -13.25
CA HIS A 134 6.20 4.47 -12.80
C HIS A 134 4.72 4.35 -13.18
N ALA A 135 4.42 3.90 -14.40
CA ALA A 135 3.06 3.57 -14.81
C ALA A 135 2.41 2.51 -13.90
N THR A 136 3.14 1.44 -13.55
CA THR A 136 2.65 0.40 -12.62
C THR A 136 2.40 0.97 -11.22
N LEU A 137 3.27 1.85 -10.72
CA LEU A 137 3.06 2.55 -9.45
C LEU A 137 1.80 3.41 -9.48
N VAL A 138 1.57 4.17 -10.56
CA VAL A 138 0.34 4.96 -10.74
C VAL A 138 -0.89 4.06 -10.78
N GLN A 139 -0.82 2.92 -11.46
CA GLN A 139 -1.90 1.92 -11.47
C GLN A 139 -2.19 1.37 -10.07
N ALA A 140 -1.16 1.05 -9.30
CA ALA A 140 -1.30 0.59 -7.92
C ALA A 140 -1.98 1.65 -7.03
N MET A 141 -1.59 2.92 -7.16
CA MET A 141 -2.25 4.03 -6.46
C MET A 141 -3.72 4.13 -6.84
N LYS A 142 -4.06 4.03 -8.12
CA LYS A 142 -5.46 4.02 -8.58
C LYS A 142 -6.25 2.85 -7.98
N ARG A 143 -5.69 1.64 -7.90
CA ARG A 143 -6.35 0.48 -7.27
C ARG A 143 -6.70 0.73 -5.80
N ILE A 144 -5.81 1.37 -5.04
CA ILE A 144 -6.09 1.73 -3.65
C ILE A 144 -7.20 2.80 -3.57
N LEU A 145 -7.13 3.83 -4.42
CA LEU A 145 -8.10 4.93 -4.45
C LEU A 145 -9.50 4.49 -4.92
N ASP A 146 -9.57 3.44 -5.73
CA ASP A 146 -10.82 2.86 -6.23
C ASP A 146 -11.50 1.91 -5.22
N THR A 147 -10.87 1.66 -4.07
CA THR A 147 -11.52 0.90 -3.00
C THR A 147 -12.62 1.75 -2.35
N PRO A 148 -13.87 1.29 -2.23
CA PRO A 148 -14.87 2.06 -1.53
C PRO A 148 -14.64 2.02 -0.01
N VAL A 149 -15.06 3.08 0.68
CA VAL A 149 -15.17 3.10 2.13
C VAL A 149 -16.51 2.46 2.50
N VAL A 150 -16.44 1.37 3.25
CA VAL A 150 -17.64 0.65 3.69
C VAL A 150 -18.22 1.29 4.94
N GLU A 151 -19.49 1.67 4.86
CA GLU A 151 -20.29 2.11 6.00
C GLU A 151 -21.17 0.97 6.50
N ARG A 152 -21.45 0.93 7.81
CA ARG A 152 -22.20 -0.13 8.52
C ARG A 152 -21.42 -1.43 8.73
N GLU A 153 -22.05 -2.35 9.45
CA GLU A 153 -21.48 -3.65 9.80
C GLU A 153 -21.41 -4.56 8.56
N VAL A 154 -20.30 -5.29 8.43
CA VAL A 154 -20.04 -6.21 7.32
C VAL A 154 -20.21 -7.64 7.81
N LEU A 155 -21.09 -8.41 7.18
CA LEU A 155 -21.29 -9.81 7.51
C LEU A 155 -20.19 -10.68 6.89
N LEU A 156 -19.78 -11.67 7.66
CA LEU A 156 -18.80 -12.69 7.31
C LEU A 156 -19.43 -14.08 7.40
N LYS A 157 -18.92 -15.00 6.58
CA LYS A 157 -19.14 -16.44 6.74
C LYS A 157 -17.78 -17.14 6.83
N GLU A 158 -17.72 -18.19 7.64
CA GLU A 158 -16.57 -19.10 7.66
C GLU A 158 -16.54 -19.94 6.38
N GLU A 159 -15.36 -20.12 5.80
CA GLU A 159 -15.19 -20.93 4.59
C GLU A 159 -14.02 -21.91 4.72
N GLY A 160 -14.30 -23.18 4.46
CA GLY A 160 -13.30 -24.26 4.48
C GLY A 160 -12.93 -24.73 5.88
N LYS A 161 -11.77 -25.39 5.99
CA LYS A 161 -11.22 -25.89 7.27
C LYS A 161 -10.20 -24.89 7.81
N GLY A 162 -10.59 -24.06 8.77
CA GLY A 162 -9.73 -23.06 9.43
C GLY A 162 -10.45 -21.73 9.70
N LEU A 163 -9.75 -20.76 10.31
CA LEU A 163 -10.27 -19.40 10.60
C LEU A 163 -10.24 -18.50 9.35
N ASN A 164 -10.81 -18.97 8.24
CA ASN A 164 -10.94 -18.21 6.99
C ASN A 164 -12.33 -17.59 6.91
N TYR A 165 -12.38 -16.26 6.88
CA TYR A 165 -13.63 -15.50 6.78
C TYR A 165 -13.73 -14.79 5.43
N VAL A 166 -14.85 -14.98 4.76
CA VAL A 166 -15.21 -14.30 3.50
C VAL A 166 -16.42 -13.40 3.70
N PHE A 167 -16.57 -12.37 2.88
CA PHE A 167 -17.71 -11.46 2.94
C PHE A 167 -18.97 -12.17 2.42
N ILE A 168 -20.10 -11.97 3.09
CA ILE A 168 -21.39 -12.47 2.59
C ILE A 168 -21.89 -11.60 1.43
N ASP A 169 -21.63 -10.29 1.48
CA ASP A 169 -21.98 -9.37 0.40
C ASP A 169 -21.14 -9.68 -0.85
N GLU A 170 -21.78 -10.18 -1.91
CA GLU A 170 -21.14 -10.57 -3.16
C GLU A 170 -20.34 -9.42 -3.77
N GLY A 171 -20.85 -8.19 -3.71
CA GLY A 171 -20.16 -7.02 -4.24
C GLY A 171 -18.86 -6.71 -3.51
N LEU A 172 -18.78 -6.99 -2.21
CA LEU A 172 -17.53 -6.91 -1.44
C LEU A 172 -16.60 -8.10 -1.71
N GLU A 173 -17.15 -9.31 -1.86
CA GLU A 173 -16.35 -10.52 -2.03
C GLU A 173 -15.71 -10.63 -3.43
N GLU A 174 -16.37 -10.08 -4.46
CA GLU A 174 -15.86 -9.99 -5.83
C GLU A 174 -14.77 -8.93 -6.00
N MET A 175 -14.57 -8.04 -5.02
CA MET A 175 -13.48 -7.07 -5.05
C MET A 175 -12.12 -7.76 -5.05
N SER A 176 -11.13 -7.06 -5.60
CA SER A 176 -9.77 -7.59 -5.67
C SER A 176 -9.19 -7.82 -4.27
N GLU A 177 -8.20 -8.70 -4.14
CA GLU A 177 -7.60 -9.02 -2.84
C GLU A 177 -7.06 -7.79 -2.10
N VAL A 178 -6.47 -6.81 -2.80
CA VAL A 178 -6.01 -5.56 -2.18
C VAL A 178 -7.17 -4.70 -1.68
N GLN A 179 -8.27 -4.60 -2.42
CA GLN A 179 -9.47 -3.89 -1.99
C GLN A 179 -10.04 -4.57 -0.74
N LYS A 180 -10.21 -5.91 -0.78
CA LYS A 180 -10.63 -6.72 0.36
C LYS A 180 -9.70 -6.63 1.57
N HIS A 181 -8.40 -6.39 1.34
CA HIS A 181 -7.44 -6.12 2.41
C HIS A 181 -7.70 -4.76 3.06
N LEU A 182 -7.84 -3.70 2.26
CA LEU A 182 -8.20 -2.36 2.73
C LEU A 182 -9.53 -2.36 3.51
N LEU A 183 -10.54 -3.10 3.05
CA LEU A 183 -11.80 -3.27 3.78
C LEU A 183 -11.60 -3.88 5.18
N ARG A 184 -10.71 -4.88 5.29
CA ARG A 184 -10.36 -5.52 6.57
C ARG A 184 -9.53 -4.61 7.50
N MET A 185 -8.99 -3.50 6.99
CA MET A 185 -8.32 -2.47 7.80
C MET A 185 -9.32 -1.46 8.38
N GLY A 186 -10.56 -1.47 7.91
CA GLY A 186 -11.65 -0.61 8.39
C GLY A 186 -11.65 0.80 7.79
N PRO A 187 -12.81 1.48 7.84
CA PRO A 187 -13.05 2.72 7.10
C PRO A 187 -12.06 3.83 7.45
N LYS A 188 -11.72 3.99 8.74
CA LYS A 188 -10.76 4.99 9.22
C LYS A 188 -9.37 4.81 8.60
N ASN A 189 -8.85 3.58 8.56
CA ASN A 189 -7.53 3.31 7.99
C ASN A 189 -7.55 3.40 6.47
N THR A 190 -8.60 2.88 5.83
CA THR A 190 -8.81 3.02 4.37
C THR A 190 -8.76 4.49 3.95
N GLN A 191 -9.53 5.36 4.61
CA GLN A 191 -9.57 6.79 4.30
C GLN A 191 -8.21 7.47 4.48
N LYS A 192 -7.52 7.21 5.61
CA LYS A 192 -6.16 7.73 5.87
C LYS A 192 -5.18 7.34 4.76
N ILE A 193 -5.18 6.06 4.36
CA ILE A 193 -4.30 5.54 3.31
C ILE A 193 -4.65 6.20 1.97
N GLN A 194 -5.94 6.27 1.61
CA GLN A 194 -6.38 6.87 0.36
C GLN A 194 -6.03 8.36 0.27
N GLN A 195 -6.21 9.12 1.35
CA GLN A 195 -5.82 10.52 1.41
C GLN A 195 -4.31 10.67 1.16
N LYS A 196 -3.49 9.85 1.83
CA LYS A 196 -2.04 9.88 1.66
C LYS A 196 -1.58 9.45 0.26
N VAL A 197 -2.19 8.41 -0.29
CA VAL A 197 -1.92 7.94 -1.65
C VAL A 197 -2.29 9.00 -2.69
N ARG A 198 -3.42 9.70 -2.51
CA ARG A 198 -3.79 10.83 -3.38
C ARG A 198 -2.78 11.96 -3.29
N GLU A 199 -2.35 12.33 -2.08
CA GLU A 199 -1.33 13.35 -1.85
C GLU A 199 -0.03 13.02 -2.61
N ILE A 200 0.44 11.77 -2.49
CA ILE A 200 1.64 11.27 -3.18
C ILE A 200 1.44 11.28 -4.70
N ALA A 201 0.29 10.79 -5.20
CA ALA A 201 0.02 10.74 -6.63
C ALA A 201 0.05 12.13 -7.28
N LEU A 202 -0.57 13.13 -6.63
CA LEU A 202 -0.55 14.51 -7.07
C LEU A 202 0.88 15.08 -7.06
N ALA A 203 1.65 14.82 -6.00
CA ALA A 203 3.03 15.27 -5.88
C ALA A 203 3.97 14.59 -6.89
N LEU A 204 3.61 13.41 -7.40
CA LEU A 204 4.28 12.74 -8.52
C LEU A 204 3.83 13.25 -9.90
N GLY A 205 2.89 14.20 -9.96
CA GLY A 205 2.42 14.80 -11.21
C GLY A 205 1.24 14.06 -11.86
N VAL A 206 0.58 13.14 -11.17
CA VAL A 206 -0.64 12.50 -11.69
C VAL A 206 -1.80 13.50 -11.61
N PRO A 207 -2.47 13.84 -12.73
CA PRO A 207 -3.58 14.80 -12.71
C PRO A 207 -4.74 14.31 -11.84
N GLN A 208 -5.38 15.21 -11.09
CA GLN A 208 -6.55 14.87 -10.26
C GLN A 208 -7.68 14.23 -11.05
N SER A 209 -7.88 14.64 -12.32
CA SER A 209 -8.88 14.07 -13.22
C SER A 209 -8.65 12.60 -13.57
N GLN A 210 -7.44 12.08 -13.37
CA GLN A 210 -7.10 10.68 -13.61
C GLN A 210 -7.16 9.81 -12.35
N LEU A 211 -7.39 10.40 -11.18
CA LEU A 211 -7.47 9.68 -9.91
C LEU A 211 -8.94 9.34 -9.59
N PRO A 212 -9.26 8.08 -9.23
CA PRO A 212 -10.60 7.68 -8.78
C PRO A 212 -11.10 8.60 -7.68
N GLN A 213 -12.40 8.89 -7.64
CA GLN A 213 -12.99 9.68 -6.55
C GLN A 213 -13.32 8.80 -5.35
N PRO A 214 -13.36 9.34 -4.11
CA PRO A 214 -13.82 8.59 -2.95
C PRO A 214 -15.24 8.05 -3.19
N GLN A 215 -15.44 6.78 -2.88
CA GLN A 215 -16.72 6.09 -3.01
C GLN A 215 -17.14 5.55 -1.66
N ILE A 216 -18.44 5.58 -1.38
CA ILE A 216 -19.04 4.96 -0.20
C ILE A 216 -19.78 3.71 -0.67
N TYR A 217 -19.57 2.60 0.03
CA TYR A 217 -20.31 1.37 -0.19
C TYR A 217 -21.13 1.04 1.05
N ILE A 218 -22.41 0.78 0.87
CA ILE A 218 -23.32 0.35 1.92
C ILE A 218 -23.62 -1.13 1.68
N PRO A 219 -23.15 -2.05 2.54
CA PRO A 219 -23.40 -3.48 2.40
C PRO A 219 -24.89 -3.76 2.39
N ARG A 220 -25.30 -4.69 1.53
CA ARG A 220 -26.67 -5.17 1.48
C ARG A 220 -26.91 -6.02 2.73
N GLY A 221 -27.82 -5.56 3.58
CA GLY A 221 -28.31 -6.37 4.69
C GLY A 221 -29.13 -7.53 4.13
N ARG A 222 -28.59 -8.74 4.18
CA ARG A 222 -29.41 -9.96 4.21
C ARG A 222 -29.15 -10.65 5.53
#